data_AF-A0A973RC72-F1
#
_entry.id   AF-A0A973RC72-F1
#
_cell.length_a   1.000
_cell.length_b   1.000
_cell.length_c   1.000
_cell.angle_alpha   90.00
_cell.angle_beta   90.00
_cell.angle_gamma   90.00
#
_symmetry.space_group_name_H-M   'P 1'
#
loop_
_entity.id
_entity.type
_entity.pdbx_description
1 polymer ?
#
loop_
_entity_poly.entity_id
_entity_poly.type
_entity_poly.pdbx_seq_one_letter_code
_entity_poly.pdbx_strand_id
1 'polypeptide(L)'
;MASRDPRWVLKDRPSFTLIIGLVLTGICAMVSFSFDVINGEPVQFFIALVLALAPVPLLLAAVLALDRMEPEPRSNLIFAFAWGAGIAVLVAGAINSLNLHYFIDTAKLSPTSARNLAATFGAPVVEETMKGLVLLGLLRFRRAELDGPTDGIIYASMVGLGFAMSENVSYYLSALN
;
A
#
# COMPACT_ATOMS: atom_id res chain seq x y z
N MET A 1 -35.66 1.40 -24.09
CA MET A 1 -35.02 1.23 -25.42
C MET A 1 -33.52 1.09 -25.19
N ALA A 2 -32.95 -0.09 -25.45
CA ALA A 2 -31.51 -0.29 -25.36
C ALA A 2 -30.82 0.56 -26.44
N SER A 3 -29.93 1.46 -26.03
CA SER A 3 -29.18 2.25 -27.00
C SER A 3 -28.28 1.31 -27.81
N ARG A 4 -28.28 1.45 -29.14
CA ARG A 4 -27.40 0.71 -30.05
C ARG A 4 -25.96 1.26 -30.04
N ASP A 5 -25.51 1.78 -28.89
CA ASP A 5 -24.15 2.24 -28.73
C ASP A 5 -23.28 1.05 -28.27
N PRO A 6 -22.32 0.57 -29.08
CA PRO A 6 -21.44 -0.53 -28.69
C PRO A 6 -20.64 -0.25 -27.42
N ARG A 7 -20.53 1.03 -27.00
CA ARG A 7 -19.91 1.43 -25.72
C ARG A 7 -20.73 1.01 -24.50
N TRP A 8 -22.03 0.72 -24.65
CA TRP A 8 -22.89 0.29 -23.55
C TRP A 8 -22.48 -1.09 -23.00
N VAL A 9 -21.91 -1.96 -23.85
CA VAL A 9 -21.33 -3.26 -23.46
C VAL A 9 -20.01 -3.10 -22.69
N LEU A 10 -19.34 -1.96 -22.85
CA LEU A 10 -18.07 -1.65 -22.17
C LEU A 10 -18.26 -0.89 -20.86
N LYS A 11 -19.49 -0.45 -20.54
CA LYS A 11 -19.78 0.39 -19.36
C LYS A 11 -19.37 -0.28 -18.05
N ASP A 12 -19.47 -1.60 -17.98
CA ASP A 12 -19.14 -2.39 -16.78
C ASP A 12 -17.72 -2.99 -16.80
N ARG A 13 -16.90 -2.69 -17.84
CA ARG A 13 -15.53 -3.22 -17.90
C ARG A 13 -14.57 -2.37 -17.07
N PRO A 14 -13.69 -2.99 -16.27
CA PRO A 14 -12.65 -2.25 -15.58
C PRO A 14 -11.79 -1.50 -16.59
N SER A 15 -11.45 -0.24 -16.27
CA SER A 15 -10.67 0.59 -17.18
C SER A 15 -9.29 -0.02 -17.41
N PHE A 16 -8.78 0.07 -18.64
CA PHE A 16 -7.46 -0.47 -18.99
C PHE A 16 -6.35 0.07 -18.08
N THR A 17 -6.44 1.35 -17.70
CA THR A 17 -5.53 1.99 -16.74
C THR A 17 -5.56 1.34 -15.36
N LEU A 18 -6.75 0.95 -14.87
CA LEU A 18 -6.90 0.28 -13.58
C LEU A 18 -6.27 -1.12 -13.62
N ILE A 19 -6.42 -1.85 -14.72
CA ILE A 19 -5.79 -3.16 -14.90
C ILE A 19 -4.27 -3.03 -14.87
N ILE A 20 -3.71 -2.09 -15.65
CA ILE A 20 -2.26 -1.83 -15.64
C ILE A 20 -1.78 -1.46 -14.24
N GLY A 21 -2.52 -0.59 -13.55
CA GLY A 21 -2.22 -0.20 -12.17
C GLY A 21 -2.17 -1.40 -11.22
N LEU A 22 -3.16 -2.28 -11.28
CA LEU A 22 -3.22 -3.50 -10.45
C LEU A 22 -2.10 -4.50 -10.78
N VAL A 23 -1.75 -4.65 -12.05
CA VAL A 23 -0.63 -5.51 -12.46
C VAL A 23 0.68 -4.94 -11.91
N LEU A 24 0.89 -3.64 -12.04
CA LEU A 24 2.08 -2.98 -11.53
C LEU A 24 2.21 -3.10 -10.00
N THR A 25 1.13 -2.83 -9.26
CA THR A 25 1.14 -2.98 -7.79
C THR A 25 1.38 -4.43 -7.37
N GLY A 26 0.79 -5.40 -8.08
CA GLY A 26 1.05 -6.82 -7.85
C GLY A 26 2.51 -7.20 -8.07
N ILE A 27 3.14 -6.72 -9.15
CA ILE A 27 4.57 -6.93 -9.40
C ILE A 27 5.42 -6.31 -8.28
N CYS A 28 5.11 -5.09 -7.85
CA CYS A 28 5.83 -4.45 -6.75
C CYS A 28 5.71 -5.24 -5.43
N ALA A 29 4.52 -5.75 -5.11
CA ALA A 29 4.31 -6.60 -3.94
C ALA A 29 5.13 -7.90 -4.03
N MET A 30 5.14 -8.55 -5.21
CA MET A 30 5.95 -9.74 -5.44
C MET A 30 7.45 -9.45 -5.28
N VAL A 31 7.94 -8.32 -5.80
CA VAL A 31 9.33 -7.90 -5.64
C VAL A 31 9.65 -7.68 -4.17
N SER A 32 8.79 -6.99 -3.42
CA SER A 32 8.97 -6.77 -1.97
C SER A 32 9.08 -8.10 -1.22
N PHE A 33 8.11 -8.99 -1.38
CA PHE A 33 8.12 -10.29 -0.71
C PHE A 33 9.25 -11.21 -1.18
N SER A 34 9.74 -11.04 -2.41
CA SER A 34 10.94 -11.77 -2.86
C SER A 34 12.17 -11.37 -2.05
N PHE A 35 12.31 -10.09 -1.69
CA PHE A 35 13.39 -9.68 -0.78
C PHE A 35 13.23 -10.31 0.61
N ASP A 36 12.01 -10.36 1.16
CA ASP A 36 11.78 -11.00 2.46
C ASP A 36 12.14 -12.49 2.43
N VAL A 37 11.73 -13.23 1.40
CA VAL A 37 12.00 -14.66 1.25
C VAL A 37 13.49 -14.95 0.99
N ILE A 38 14.18 -14.09 0.23
CA ILE A 38 15.60 -14.30 -0.10
C ILE A 38 16.50 -14.01 1.12
N ASN A 39 16.13 -13.01 1.93
CA ASN A 39 16.95 -12.58 3.07
C ASN A 39 16.60 -13.29 4.39
N GLY A 40 15.44 -13.94 4.48
CA GLY A 40 15.00 -14.69 5.66
C GLY A 40 14.77 -16.18 5.40
N GLU A 41 14.39 -16.90 6.45
CA GLU A 41 14.01 -18.30 6.33
C GLU A 41 12.60 -18.46 5.71
N PRO A 42 12.41 -19.28 4.65
CA PRO A 42 11.11 -19.40 3.98
C PRO A 42 9.97 -19.82 4.90
N VAL A 43 10.23 -20.68 5.88
CA VAL A 43 9.21 -21.12 6.85
C VAL A 43 8.77 -19.94 7.73
N GLN A 44 9.70 -19.11 8.17
CA GLN A 44 9.40 -17.94 9.00
C GLN A 44 8.66 -16.87 8.20
N PHE A 45 8.97 -16.71 6.91
CA PHE A 45 8.22 -15.84 6.01
C PHE A 45 6.73 -16.21 5.97
N PHE A 46 6.40 -17.49 5.81
CA PHE A 46 4.99 -17.92 5.79
C PHE A 46 4.29 -17.71 7.14
N ILE A 47 5.00 -17.91 8.25
CA ILE A 47 4.47 -17.60 9.59
C ILE A 47 4.19 -16.10 9.72
N ALA A 48 5.17 -15.26 9.35
CA ALA A 48 5.04 -13.81 9.35
C ALA A 48 3.89 -13.32 8.47
N LEU A 49 3.73 -13.90 7.27
CA LEU A 49 2.64 -13.57 6.35
C LEU A 49 1.27 -13.90 6.94
N VAL A 50 1.10 -15.05 7.59
CA VAL A 50 -0.16 -15.42 8.26
C VAL A 50 -0.46 -14.45 9.41
N LEU A 51 0.54 -14.10 10.22
CA LEU A 51 0.37 -13.14 11.31
C LEU A 51 0.01 -11.74 10.80
N ALA A 52 0.65 -11.29 9.71
CA ALA A 52 0.38 -9.98 9.10
C ALA A 52 -1.01 -9.92 8.44
N LEU A 53 -1.50 -11.04 7.90
CA LEU A 53 -2.84 -11.14 7.34
C LEU A 53 -3.94 -11.27 8.40
N ALA A 54 -3.64 -11.82 9.58
CA ALA A 54 -4.62 -12.08 10.63
C ALA A 54 -5.53 -10.87 10.99
N PRO A 55 -5.03 -9.62 11.16
CA PRO A 55 -5.88 -8.48 11.46
C PRO A 55 -6.62 -7.92 10.24
N VAL A 56 -6.20 -8.23 9.01
CA VAL A 56 -6.71 -7.60 7.79
C VAL A 56 -8.22 -7.83 7.60
N PRO A 57 -8.78 -9.05 7.72
CA PRO A 57 -10.22 -9.25 7.56
C PRO A 57 -11.07 -8.43 8.53
N LEU A 58 -10.63 -8.32 9.79
CA LEU A 58 -11.36 -7.57 10.82
C LEU A 58 -11.35 -6.07 10.51
N LEU A 59 -10.18 -5.52 10.20
CA LEU A 59 -10.04 -4.10 9.90
C LEU A 59 -10.70 -3.73 8.56
N LEU A 60 -10.59 -4.61 7.55
CA LEU A 60 -11.31 -4.45 6.29
C LEU A 60 -12.82 -4.44 6.51
N ALA A 61 -13.34 -5.35 7.34
CA ALA A 61 -14.77 -5.36 7.68
C ALA A 61 -15.18 -4.06 8.40
N ALA A 62 -14.34 -3.50 9.26
CA ALA A 62 -14.59 -2.21 9.90
C ALA A 62 -14.64 -1.06 8.88
N VAL A 63 -13.69 -1.00 7.93
CA VAL A 63 -13.69 0.01 6.85
C VAL A 63 -14.94 -0.13 5.98
N LEU A 64 -15.28 -1.34 5.55
CA LEU A 64 -16.48 -1.58 4.74
C LEU A 64 -17.79 -1.31 5.50
N ALA A 65 -17.79 -1.44 6.84
CA ALA A 65 -18.93 -1.07 7.66
C ALA A 65 -19.13 0.46 7.75
N LEU A 66 -18.04 1.24 7.65
CA LEU A 66 -18.10 2.71 7.54
C LEU A 66 -18.57 3.14 6.14
N ASP A 67 -18.07 2.44 5.10
CA ASP A 67 -18.41 2.65 3.69
C ASP A 67 -19.87 2.31 3.32
N ARG A 68 -20.64 1.71 4.25
CA ARG A 68 -22.01 1.24 3.95
C ARG A 68 -22.99 2.34 3.52
N MET A 69 -22.75 3.58 3.93
CA MET A 69 -23.67 4.71 3.74
C MET A 69 -23.61 5.22 2.31
N GLU A 70 -22.41 5.29 1.73
CA GLU A 70 -22.12 5.73 0.36
C GLU A 70 -21.05 4.78 -0.20
N PRO A 71 -21.45 3.60 -0.72
CA PRO A 71 -20.49 2.56 -1.05
C PRO A 71 -19.58 2.93 -2.23
N GLU A 72 -18.27 2.92 -1.98
CA GLU A 72 -17.26 3.19 -2.99
C GLU A 72 -17.12 2.05 -4.02
N PRO A 73 -16.68 2.35 -5.26
CA PRO A 73 -16.42 1.31 -6.25
C PRO A 73 -15.34 0.33 -5.77
N ARG A 74 -15.71 -0.95 -5.62
CA ARG A 74 -14.82 -2.03 -5.16
C ARG A 74 -13.48 -2.09 -5.89
N SER A 75 -13.46 -1.78 -7.19
CA SER A 75 -12.23 -1.76 -7.98
C SER A 75 -11.23 -0.72 -7.48
N ASN A 76 -11.72 0.44 -7.03
CA ASN A 76 -10.87 1.51 -6.51
C ASN A 76 -10.38 1.14 -5.10
N LEU A 77 -11.22 0.51 -4.27
CA LEU A 77 -10.81 0.00 -2.95
C LEU A 77 -9.71 -1.06 -3.06
N ILE A 78 -9.85 -2.02 -3.99
CA ILE A 78 -8.83 -3.03 -4.26
C ILE A 78 -7.55 -2.36 -4.76
N PHE A 79 -7.66 -1.39 -5.67
CA PHE A 79 -6.50 -0.67 -6.17
C PHE A 79 -5.78 0.12 -5.06
N ALA A 80 -6.53 0.79 -4.17
CA ALA A 80 -5.99 1.52 -3.02
C ALA A 80 -5.24 0.57 -2.07
N PHE A 81 -5.84 -0.57 -1.74
CA PHE A 81 -5.18 -1.62 -0.95
C PHE A 81 -3.90 -2.12 -1.64
N ALA A 82 -3.98 -2.45 -2.92
CA ALA A 82 -2.84 -2.96 -3.68
C ALA A 82 -1.73 -1.92 -3.83
N TRP A 83 -2.07 -0.63 -3.94
CA TRP A 83 -1.10 0.46 -3.92
C TRP A 83 -0.29 0.46 -2.62
N GLY A 84 -0.99 0.38 -1.48
CA GLY A 84 -0.37 0.27 -0.16
C GLY A 84 0.54 -0.95 -0.05
N ALA A 85 0.00 -2.13 -0.36
CA ALA A 85 0.68 -3.41 -0.22
C ALA A 85 1.84 -3.65 -1.21
N GLY A 86 1.88 -2.88 -2.30
CA GLY A 86 2.87 -3.06 -3.37
C GLY A 86 3.78 -1.84 -3.53
N ILE A 87 3.30 -0.83 -4.26
CA ILE A 87 4.12 0.32 -4.66
C ILE A 87 4.59 1.11 -3.43
N ALA A 88 3.69 1.43 -2.51
CA ALA A 88 4.01 2.30 -1.39
C ALA A 88 5.05 1.67 -0.46
N VAL A 89 4.86 0.41 -0.04
CA VAL A 89 5.85 -0.31 0.79
C VAL A 89 7.18 -0.45 0.08
N LEU A 90 7.20 -0.90 -1.18
CA LEU A 90 8.45 -1.14 -1.89
C LEU A 90 9.27 0.15 -2.07
N VAL A 91 8.61 1.23 -2.52
CA VAL A 91 9.29 2.50 -2.77
C VAL A 91 9.69 3.17 -1.46
N ALA A 92 8.82 3.16 -0.45
CA ALA A 92 9.17 3.70 0.86
C ALA A 92 10.34 2.94 1.50
N GLY A 93 10.32 1.60 1.47
CA GLY A 93 11.42 0.76 1.97
C GLY A 93 12.75 1.04 1.26
N ALA A 94 12.73 1.20 -0.06
CA ALA A 94 13.92 1.57 -0.83
C ALA A 94 14.47 2.95 -0.42
N ILE A 95 13.61 3.97 -0.35
CA ILE A 95 14.00 5.33 0.05
C ILE A 95 14.50 5.37 1.50
N ASN A 96 13.83 4.66 2.42
CA ASN A 96 14.22 4.57 3.83
C ASN A 96 15.60 3.91 3.98
N SER A 97 15.88 2.88 3.20
CA SER A 97 17.20 2.23 3.15
C SER A 97 18.27 3.19 2.64
N LEU A 98 18.00 3.93 1.56
CA LEU A 98 18.92 4.94 1.02
C LEU A 98 19.17 6.09 2.01
N ASN A 99 18.14 6.55 2.73
CA ASN A 99 18.28 7.57 3.77
C ASN A 99 19.18 7.09 4.91
N LEU A 100 19.04 5.83 5.33
CA LEU A 100 19.91 5.26 6.36
C LEU A 100 21.38 5.23 5.90
N HIS A 101 21.64 4.78 4.67
CA HIS A 101 23.00 4.81 4.08
C HIS A 101 23.56 6.23 4.00
N TYR A 102 22.75 7.20 3.55
CA TYR A 102 23.16 8.61 3.48
C TYR A 102 23.58 9.15 4.85
N PHE A 103 22.80 8.89 5.91
CA PHE A 103 23.11 9.36 7.25
C PHE A 103 24.38 8.74 7.83
N ILE A 104 24.64 7.47 7.55
CA ILE A 104 25.85 6.77 8.02
C ILE A 104 27.08 7.24 7.21
N ASP A 105 27.01 7.15 5.88
CA ASP A 105 28.20 7.26 5.03
C ASP A 105 28.54 8.71 4.70
N THR A 106 27.52 9.54 4.48
CA THR A 106 27.71 10.94 4.05
C THR A 106 27.62 11.91 5.22
N ALA A 107 26.57 11.79 6.05
CA ALA A 107 26.40 12.65 7.22
C ALA A 107 27.28 12.23 8.41
N LYS A 108 27.96 11.07 8.32
CA LYS A 108 28.88 10.51 9.31
C LYS A 108 28.29 10.39 10.71
N LEU A 109 26.98 10.14 10.79
CA LEU A 109 26.32 9.84 12.05
C LEU A 109 26.72 8.45 12.53
N SER A 110 26.74 8.25 13.86
CA SER A 110 26.89 6.90 14.41
C SER A 110 25.75 6.01 13.91
N PRO A 111 25.96 4.70 13.70
CA PRO A 111 24.90 3.79 13.22
C PRO A 111 23.63 3.86 14.07
N THR A 112 23.77 3.98 15.38
CA THR A 112 22.64 4.11 16.32
C THR A 112 21.89 5.43 16.12
N SER A 113 22.60 6.55 16.02
CA SER A 113 21.99 7.86 15.79
C SER A 113 21.30 7.93 14.42
N ALA A 114 21.93 7.39 13.38
CA ALA A 114 21.38 7.33 12.04
C ALA A 114 20.09 6.52 11.99
N ARG A 115 20.06 5.33 12.62
CA ARG A 115 18.84 4.50 12.73
C ARG A 115 17.74 5.23 13.48
N ASN A 116 18.04 5.86 14.61
CA ASN A 116 17.03 6.58 15.39
C ASN A 116 16.44 7.75 14.60
N LEU A 117 17.28 8.53 13.93
CA LEU A 117 16.83 9.67 13.12
C LEU A 117 15.99 9.21 11.92
N ALA A 118 16.50 8.21 11.18
CA ALA A 118 15.82 7.65 10.02
C ALA A 118 14.47 7.04 10.41
N ALA A 119 14.41 6.20 11.45
CA ALA A 119 13.18 5.55 11.87
C ALA A 119 12.15 6.51 12.50
N THR A 120 12.61 7.53 13.24
CA THR A 120 11.69 8.45 13.95
C THR A 120 11.12 9.53 13.04
N PHE A 121 11.92 10.04 12.10
CA PHE A 121 11.53 11.20 11.28
C PHE A 121 11.55 10.91 9.79
N GLY A 122 12.55 10.18 9.30
CA GLY A 122 12.68 9.90 7.87
C GLY A 122 11.57 8.99 7.36
N ALA A 123 11.44 7.82 7.98
CA ALA A 123 10.52 6.77 7.59
C ALA A 123 9.06 7.25 7.60
N PRO A 124 8.52 7.85 8.68
CA PRO A 124 7.11 8.29 8.68
C PRO A 124 6.79 9.28 7.56
N VAL A 125 7.68 10.24 7.28
CA VAL A 125 7.45 11.23 6.22
C VAL A 125 7.41 10.56 4.85
N VAL A 126 8.35 9.66 4.57
CA VAL A 126 8.42 8.94 3.29
C VAL A 126 7.20 8.04 3.12
N GLU A 127 6.85 7.27 4.16
CA GLU A 127 5.74 6.33 4.14
C GLU A 127 4.39 7.00 3.96
N GLU A 128 4.11 8.05 4.74
CA GLU A 128 2.86 8.81 4.58
C GLU A 128 2.78 9.49 3.22
N THR A 129 3.90 9.98 2.69
CA THR A 129 3.94 10.55 1.33
C THR A 129 3.60 9.48 0.29
N MET A 130 4.24 8.31 0.35
CA MET A 130 4.01 7.22 -0.61
C MET A 130 2.59 6.66 -0.53
N LYS A 131 2.01 6.56 0.68
CA LYS A 131 0.61 6.18 0.89
C LYS A 131 -0.33 7.25 0.32
N GLY A 132 -0.07 8.53 0.58
CA GLY A 132 -0.92 9.64 0.14
C GLY A 132 -0.94 9.89 -1.37
N LEU A 133 0.11 9.50 -2.11
CA LEU A 133 0.21 9.73 -3.56
C LEU A 133 -0.97 9.15 -4.37
N VAL A 134 -1.51 8.00 -3.95
CA VAL A 134 -2.66 7.40 -4.65
C VAL A 134 -3.93 8.22 -4.46
N LEU A 135 -4.10 8.88 -3.32
CA LEU A 135 -5.25 9.77 -3.07
C LEU A 135 -5.16 11.01 -3.97
N LEU A 136 -3.96 11.57 -4.15
CA LEU A 136 -3.74 12.66 -5.11
C LEU A 136 -4.03 12.20 -6.56
N GLY A 137 -3.65 10.96 -6.89
CA GLY A 137 -3.99 10.34 -8.17
C GLY A 137 -5.50 10.19 -8.37
N LEU A 138 -6.21 9.67 -7.37
CA LEU A 138 -7.66 9.55 -7.38
C LEU A 138 -8.31 10.93 -7.50
N LEU A 139 -7.85 11.94 -6.76
CA LEU A 139 -8.38 13.30 -6.86
C LEU A 139 -8.14 13.91 -8.26
N ARG A 140 -7.00 13.61 -8.89
CA ARG A 140 -6.67 14.16 -10.21
C ARG A 140 -7.43 13.50 -11.36
N PHE A 141 -7.62 12.18 -11.30
CA PHE A 141 -8.14 11.38 -12.42
C PHE A 141 -9.57 10.86 -12.19
N ARG A 142 -10.00 10.75 -10.93
CA ARG A 142 -11.30 10.23 -10.49
C ARG A 142 -11.94 11.09 -9.39
N ARG A 143 -11.84 12.41 -9.50
CA ARG A 143 -12.49 13.42 -8.63
C ARG A 143 -13.99 13.21 -8.34
N ALA A 144 -14.70 12.44 -9.16
CA ALA A 144 -16.10 12.11 -8.91
C ALA A 144 -16.28 10.97 -7.89
N GLU A 145 -15.21 10.25 -7.54
CA GLU A 145 -15.15 9.18 -6.53
C GLU A 145 -14.48 9.68 -5.23
N LEU A 146 -14.23 10.98 -5.12
CA LEU A 146 -13.67 11.64 -3.94
C LEU A 146 -14.43 12.96 -3.79
N ASP A 147 -15.72 12.85 -3.49
CA ASP A 147 -16.62 14.00 -3.38
C ASP A 147 -16.83 14.44 -1.92
N GLY A 148 -16.44 13.61 -0.95
CA GLY A 148 -16.47 13.89 0.48
C GLY A 148 -15.18 13.54 1.26
N PRO A 149 -15.05 14.07 2.49
CA PRO A 149 -13.97 13.69 3.40
C PRO A 149 -14.06 12.22 3.86
N THR A 150 -15.27 11.64 3.85
CA THR A 150 -15.52 10.24 4.22
C THR A 150 -14.83 9.30 3.22
N ASP A 151 -14.96 9.54 1.92
CA ASP A 151 -14.34 8.75 0.86
C ASP A 151 -12.82 8.78 1.01
N GLY A 152 -12.27 9.97 1.29
CA GLY A 152 -10.86 10.16 1.61
C GLY A 152 -10.41 9.27 2.77
N ILE A 153 -11.20 9.17 3.85
CA ILE A 153 -10.93 8.28 4.98
C ILE A 153 -11.00 6.81 4.55
N ILE A 154 -12.00 6.41 3.76
CA ILE A 154 -12.13 5.02 3.28
C ILE A 154 -10.93 4.63 2.42
N TYR A 155 -10.59 5.42 1.40
CA TYR A 155 -9.44 5.14 0.55
C TYR A 155 -8.12 5.18 1.32
N ALA A 156 -7.91 6.17 2.18
CA ALA A 156 -6.71 6.24 3.03
C ALA A 156 -6.59 5.01 3.93
N SER A 157 -7.71 4.54 4.49
CA SER A 157 -7.74 3.32 5.31
C SER A 157 -7.37 2.10 4.49
N MET A 158 -7.90 1.94 3.27
CA MET A 158 -7.53 0.82 2.40
C MET A 158 -6.03 0.81 2.06
N VAL A 159 -5.46 1.97 1.75
CA VAL A 159 -4.02 2.11 1.50
C VAL A 159 -3.20 1.76 2.74
N GLY A 160 -3.58 2.30 3.89
CA GLY A 160 -2.92 2.03 5.17
C GLY A 160 -2.97 0.55 5.55
N LEU A 161 -4.10 -0.12 5.32
CA LEU A 161 -4.25 -1.56 5.57
C LEU A 161 -3.36 -2.40 4.66
N GLY A 162 -3.30 -2.07 3.37
CA GLY A 162 -2.40 -2.75 2.43
C GLY A 162 -0.93 -2.56 2.82
N PHE A 163 -0.56 -1.32 3.14
CA PHE A 163 0.80 -0.99 3.57
C PHE A 163 1.19 -1.74 4.84
N ALA A 164 0.37 -1.65 5.88
CA ALA A 164 0.62 -2.32 7.15
C ALA A 164 0.68 -3.84 7.01
N MET A 165 -0.14 -4.44 6.13
CA MET A 165 -0.06 -5.88 5.86
C MET A 165 1.32 -6.27 5.32
N SER A 166 1.81 -5.61 4.27
CA SER A 166 3.10 -5.96 3.69
C SER A 166 4.28 -5.60 4.61
N GLU A 167 4.25 -4.44 5.27
CA GLU A 167 5.32 -4.01 6.17
C GLU A 167 5.44 -4.92 7.41
N ASN A 168 4.31 -5.35 7.98
CA ASN A 168 4.32 -6.25 9.13
C ASN A 168 4.93 -7.61 8.81
N VAL A 169 4.90 -8.07 7.56
CA VAL A 169 5.62 -9.30 7.17
C VAL A 169 7.11 -9.15 7.47
N SER A 170 7.73 -8.05 7.02
CA SER A 170 9.15 -7.79 7.25
C SER A 170 9.47 -7.61 8.74
N TYR A 171 8.60 -6.95 9.51
CA TYR A 171 8.77 -6.82 10.96
C TYR A 171 8.69 -8.16 11.69
N TYR A 172 7.68 -8.98 11.41
CA TYR A 172 7.53 -10.29 12.04
C TYR A 172 8.63 -11.26 11.62
N LEU A 173 9.03 -11.23 10.35
CA LEU A 173 10.17 -12.01 9.88
C LEU A 173 11.45 -11.62 10.62
N SER A 174 11.71 -10.32 10.78
CA SER A 174 12.86 -9.82 11.53
C SER A 174 12.84 -10.22 13.02
N ALA A 175 11.64 -10.40 13.60
CA ALA A 175 11.47 -10.81 14.99
C ALA A 175 11.53 -12.34 15.21
N LEU A 176 11.32 -13.13 14.15
CA LEU A 176 11.38 -14.60 14.18
C LEU A 176 12.80 -15.14 13.90
N ASN A 177 13.65 -14.35 13.24
CA ASN A 177 15.07 -14.64 13.00
C ASN A 177 15.92 -14.35 14.25
#